data_AF-A0A202DPJ1-F1
#
_entry.id   AF-A0A202DPJ1-F1
#
_cell.length_a   1.000
_cell.length_b   1.000
_cell.length_c   1.000
_cell.angle_alpha   90.00
_cell.angle_beta   90.00
_cell.angle_gamma   90.00
#
_symmetry.space_group_name_H-M   'P 1'
#
loop_
_entity.id
_entity.type
_entity.pdbx_description
1 polymer ?
#
loop_
_entity_poly.entity_id
_entity_poly.type
_entity_poly.pdbx_seq_one_letter_code
_entity_poly.pdbx_strand_id
1 'polypeptide(L)'
;LNHPTTRQKTTYNSLGREFPFSEKPINKNSSDEPPFETTSSLKRLETYYDPLGRIESLRNENRDTNNLWSLYVQEAIQYDDYGQVYSKRESNETKSGDTYHTKVQTTQNNMTYDGQGRLVRFDETSYSTQQGNSRRAWEAHAFGLMGEPSRVSESGWSDLEGSWVRESETVALDQFGRSLISHSKGRNSTSGSYDTWTSSVKEKGELGFNSLGQATYKIEFGNRHGLGSFTQITESGFADSYDSQGRLHHNKETLILEDSTRTTEINGQTYSPTNQLIGKSSTLTETWSNGESRMTDQNWKGNYDDGGRLFGFSETQSSQLFNQEGGFAGREEKSFSRESIRYNRNGQVRRYKEKQSTQIFDEPRDLIQENHQSGKRSNIEYNDESQLMAYDETGKRDGSNYDEHYQASVFNENGEAVDWEKVGTNDALGPYHLNQYNSEFDEHGRLTDFDVTGIQSGQPVKKSVRDIDYNIKGQIQTRREFGETDLGLYDKTEINEYDRFGRLQHQSESGVDTQGTYSSQTQKYV
;
A
#
# COMPACT_ATOMS: atom_id res chain seq x y z
N LEU A 1 7.69 18.28 21.28
CA LEU A 1 6.24 18.08 21.06
C LEU A 1 5.51 19.29 21.63
N ASN A 2 5.27 20.31 20.80
CA ASN A 2 4.39 21.42 21.17
C ASN A 2 2.96 20.91 21.02
N HIS A 3 2.27 20.64 22.14
CA HIS A 3 0.86 20.32 22.08
C HIS A 3 0.08 21.57 21.66
N PRO A 4 -0.83 21.49 20.68
CA PRO A 4 -1.71 22.59 20.34
C PRO A 4 -2.48 23.00 21.60
N THR A 5 -2.37 24.27 21.98
CA THR A 5 -3.09 24.82 23.14
C THR A 5 -4.45 25.32 22.66
N THR A 6 -5.49 24.53 22.88
CA THR A 6 -6.88 24.99 22.72
C THR A 6 -7.22 26.01 23.80
N ARG A 7 -7.71 27.19 23.41
CA ARG A 7 -8.40 28.09 24.36
C ARG A 7 -9.87 27.68 24.40
N GLN A 8 -10.23 26.79 25.32
CA GLN A 8 -11.62 26.58 25.69
C GLN A 8 -12.11 27.77 26.52
N LYS A 9 -13.07 28.53 25.99
CA LYS A 9 -13.88 29.44 26.82
C LYS A 9 -15.14 28.70 27.23
N THR A 10 -15.04 27.94 28.32
CA THR A 10 -16.19 27.26 28.92
C THR A 10 -16.92 28.24 29.82
N THR A 11 -18.22 28.42 29.57
CA THR A 11 -19.11 29.13 30.50
C THR A 11 -19.82 28.10 31.38
N TYR A 12 -20.08 28.45 32.63
CA TYR A 12 -20.81 27.59 33.56
C TYR A 12 -22.10 28.29 34.02
N ASN A 13 -23.17 27.55 34.23
CA ASN A 13 -24.38 28.08 34.85
C ASN A 13 -24.19 28.29 36.37
N SER A 14 -25.20 28.80 37.07
CA SER A 14 -25.15 29.06 38.52
C SER A 14 -24.94 27.82 39.39
N LEU A 15 -25.03 26.61 38.81
CA LEU A 15 -24.79 25.33 39.48
C LEU A 15 -23.43 24.72 39.06
N GLY A 16 -22.58 25.46 38.35
CA GLY A 16 -21.28 24.98 37.89
C GLY A 16 -21.34 23.99 36.72
N ARG A 17 -22.47 23.89 36.02
CA ARG A 17 -22.64 22.97 34.87
C ARG A 17 -22.27 23.68 33.58
N GLU A 18 -21.67 22.96 32.64
CA GLU A 18 -21.21 23.52 31.37
C GLU A 18 -22.35 24.14 30.55
N PHE A 19 -22.06 25.28 29.94
CA PHE A 19 -22.94 26.11 29.12
C PHE A 19 -22.24 26.30 27.75
N PRO A 20 -22.95 26.54 26.62
CA PRO A 20 -22.41 26.58 25.27
C PRO A 20 -20.96 27.09 25.14
N PHE A 21 -20.09 26.28 24.55
CA PHE A 21 -18.70 26.63 24.30
C PHE A 21 -18.38 26.51 22.81
N SER A 22 -17.36 27.24 22.39
CA SER A 22 -16.77 27.10 21.06
C SER A 22 -15.30 26.76 21.23
N GLU A 23 -14.89 25.64 20.62
CA GLU A 23 -13.50 25.27 20.52
C GLU A 23 -12.99 25.64 19.12
N LYS A 24 -11.99 26.52 19.10
CA LYS A 24 -11.16 26.71 17.93
C LYS A 24 -9.79 26.12 18.24
N PRO A 25 -9.31 25.16 17.45
CA PRO A 25 -7.90 24.77 17.52
C PRO A 25 -7.06 26.02 17.23
N ILE A 26 -6.16 26.38 18.14
CA ILE A 26 -5.17 27.44 17.89
C ILE A 26 -3.87 26.72 17.60
N ASN A 27 -3.44 26.75 16.34
CA ASN A 27 -2.13 26.27 15.98
C ASN A 27 -1.09 27.34 16.34
N LYS A 28 -0.35 27.13 17.44
CA LYS A 28 0.82 27.95 17.79
C LYS A 28 2.08 27.26 17.25
N ASN A 29 2.24 27.28 15.93
CA ASN A 29 3.56 27.04 15.35
C ASN A 29 4.32 28.38 15.29
N SER A 30 5.63 28.31 15.54
CA SER A 30 6.57 29.42 15.50
C SER A 30 6.57 30.12 14.14
N SER A 31 7.02 31.37 14.11
CA SER A 31 6.88 32.39 13.06
C SER A 31 7.28 32.05 11.61
N ASP A 32 7.75 30.83 11.32
CA ASP A 32 8.49 30.52 10.10
C ASP A 32 7.88 29.37 9.26
N GLU A 33 6.76 28.77 9.66
CA GLU A 33 6.00 27.82 8.82
C GLU A 33 4.67 28.43 8.35
N PRO A 34 4.26 28.21 7.08
CA PRO A 34 2.93 28.60 6.63
C PRO A 34 1.88 27.90 7.52
N PRO A 35 0.86 28.64 8.00
CA PRO A 35 -0.11 28.08 8.93
C PRO A 35 -0.86 26.94 8.25
N PHE A 36 -0.67 25.71 8.71
CA PHE A 36 -1.62 24.63 8.43
C PHE A 36 -2.96 25.06 9.03
N GLU A 37 -3.91 25.44 8.17
CA GLU A 37 -5.29 25.69 8.56
C GLU A 37 -5.84 24.41 9.20
N THR A 38 -5.96 24.38 10.52
CA THR A 38 -6.66 23.29 11.20
C THR A 38 -8.10 23.28 10.74
N THR A 39 -8.51 22.15 10.17
CA THR A 39 -9.58 22.01 9.17
C THR A 39 -11.00 21.91 9.73
N SER A 40 -11.22 22.01 11.04
CA SER A 40 -12.56 21.94 11.62
C SER A 40 -12.75 22.74 12.92
N SER A 41 -13.93 23.32 13.10
CA SER A 41 -14.33 24.00 14.34
C SER A 41 -15.54 23.32 14.96
N LEU A 42 -15.39 22.86 16.21
CA LEU A 42 -16.48 22.28 17.00
C LEU A 42 -17.11 23.35 17.90
N LYS A 43 -18.43 23.48 17.86
CA LYS A 43 -19.21 24.43 18.64
C LYS A 43 -20.36 23.71 19.33
N ARG A 44 -20.36 23.68 20.67
CA ARG A 44 -21.52 23.25 21.45
C ARG A 44 -22.52 24.39 21.52
N LEU A 45 -23.67 24.21 20.87
CA LEU A 45 -24.72 25.23 20.76
C LEU A 45 -25.59 25.27 22.01
N GLU A 46 -26.01 24.11 22.50
CA GLU A 46 -26.98 24.01 23.59
C GLU A 46 -26.69 22.76 24.45
N THR A 47 -26.99 22.85 25.75
CA THR A 47 -26.99 21.71 26.68
C THR A 47 -28.07 21.94 27.72
N TYR A 48 -29.00 21.00 27.82
CA TYR A 48 -30.10 21.01 28.78
C TYR A 48 -29.85 19.97 29.85
N TYR A 49 -30.20 20.30 31.09
CA TYR A 49 -30.01 19.44 32.24
C TYR A 49 -31.34 19.22 32.95
N ASP A 50 -31.56 18.01 33.44
CA ASP A 50 -32.68 17.69 34.29
C ASP A 50 -32.50 18.30 35.72
N PRO A 51 -33.51 18.20 36.61
CA PRO A 51 -33.41 18.71 37.97
C PRO A 51 -32.25 18.10 38.79
N LEU A 52 -31.85 16.87 38.49
CA LEU A 52 -30.73 16.17 39.14
C LEU A 52 -29.36 16.57 38.55
N GLY A 53 -29.35 17.32 37.44
CA GLY A 53 -28.14 17.78 36.78
C GLY A 53 -27.53 16.85 35.76
N ARG A 54 -28.32 15.88 35.28
CA ARG A 54 -27.94 14.99 34.19
C ARG A 54 -28.31 15.63 32.85
N ILE A 55 -27.58 15.34 31.79
CA ILE A 55 -27.80 15.96 30.47
C ILE A 55 -29.07 15.36 29.84
N GLU A 56 -30.06 16.18 29.54
CA GLU A 56 -31.30 15.75 28.87
C GLU A 56 -31.21 15.90 27.34
N SER A 57 -30.44 16.89 26.88
CA SER A 57 -30.14 17.10 25.48
C SER A 57 -28.86 17.93 25.29
N LEU A 58 -28.12 17.66 24.22
CA LEU A 58 -27.02 18.50 23.75
C LEU A 58 -27.06 18.65 22.23
N ARG A 59 -26.54 19.78 21.75
CA ARG A 59 -26.44 20.10 20.32
C ARG A 59 -25.04 20.61 19.99
N ASN A 60 -24.34 19.92 19.11
CA ASN A 60 -23.01 20.29 18.62
C ASN A 60 -23.07 20.57 17.12
N GLU A 61 -22.46 21.68 16.70
CA GLU A 61 -22.21 22.04 15.32
C GLU A 61 -20.71 21.87 15.03
N ASN A 62 -20.37 21.23 13.92
CA ASN A 62 -19.01 21.17 13.39
C ASN A 62 -18.99 21.69 11.96
N ARG A 63 -18.02 22.56 11.65
CA ARG A 63 -17.80 23.11 10.31
C ARG A 63 -16.39 22.76 9.86
N ASP A 64 -16.26 22.21 8.66
CA ASP A 64 -14.96 21.98 8.04
C ASP A 64 -14.53 23.12 7.10
N THR A 65 -13.32 23.02 6.54
CA THR A 65 -12.76 23.99 5.58
C THR A 65 -13.47 24.03 4.23
N ASN A 66 -14.23 23.00 3.89
CA ASN A 66 -15.01 22.93 2.66
C ASN A 66 -16.42 23.50 2.84
N ASN A 67 -16.67 24.22 3.95
CA ASN A 67 -17.99 24.69 4.34
C ASN A 67 -19.03 23.56 4.50
N LEU A 68 -18.57 22.31 4.70
CA LEU A 68 -19.43 21.23 5.10
C LEU A 68 -19.84 21.48 6.56
N TRP A 69 -21.14 21.58 6.75
CA TRP A 69 -21.74 21.76 8.06
C TRP A 69 -22.26 20.42 8.54
N SER A 70 -21.89 20.03 9.76
CA SER A 70 -22.44 18.86 10.44
C SER A 70 -23.06 19.26 11.77
N LEU A 71 -24.27 18.76 12.03
CA LEU A 71 -24.98 18.96 13.28
C LEU A 71 -25.22 17.61 13.93
N TYR A 72 -24.68 17.45 15.13
CA TYR A 72 -24.96 16.34 16.01
C TYR A 72 -25.89 16.80 17.13
N VAL A 73 -27.05 16.17 17.24
CA VAL A 73 -28.00 16.39 18.34
C VAL A 73 -28.15 15.09 19.10
N GLN A 74 -28.02 15.15 20.43
CA GLN A 74 -28.48 14.11 21.32
C GLN A 74 -29.64 14.70 22.13
N GLU A 75 -30.79 14.05 22.14
CA GLU A 75 -32.00 14.53 22.79
C GLU A 75 -32.81 13.39 23.37
N ALA A 76 -33.84 13.73 24.15
CA ALA A 76 -34.70 12.77 24.83
C ALA A 76 -33.90 11.73 25.61
N ILE A 77 -32.81 12.15 26.27
CA ILE A 77 -31.99 11.28 27.10
C ILE A 77 -32.76 11.01 28.38
N GLN A 78 -33.11 9.75 28.62
CA GLN A 78 -33.82 9.31 29.81
C GLN A 78 -32.90 8.45 30.66
N TYR A 79 -32.98 8.65 31.97
CA TYR A 79 -32.13 7.97 32.94
C TYR A 79 -32.96 7.13 33.89
N ASP A 80 -32.41 5.99 34.29
CA ASP A 80 -33.00 5.19 35.36
C ASP A 80 -32.71 5.80 36.73
N ASP A 81 -33.16 5.11 37.79
CA ASP A 81 -32.97 5.54 39.17
C ASP A 81 -31.49 5.50 39.61
N TYR A 82 -30.63 4.79 38.89
CA TYR A 82 -29.19 4.71 39.12
C TYR A 82 -28.41 5.77 38.32
N GLY A 83 -29.08 6.56 37.49
CA GLY A 83 -28.46 7.58 36.64
C GLY A 83 -27.83 7.02 35.36
N GLN A 84 -28.17 5.79 34.96
CA GLN A 84 -27.76 5.19 33.70
C GLN A 84 -28.76 5.55 32.61
N VAL A 85 -28.30 5.73 31.37
CA VAL A 85 -29.17 6.10 30.24
C VAL A 85 -29.98 4.87 29.81
N TYR A 86 -31.32 4.90 29.92
CA TYR A 86 -32.19 3.80 29.46
C TYR A 86 -32.81 4.06 28.07
N SER A 87 -32.81 5.32 27.61
CA SER A 87 -33.24 5.72 26.26
C SER A 87 -32.53 6.99 25.81
N LYS A 88 -32.22 7.10 24.52
CA LYS A 88 -31.72 8.34 23.91
C LYS A 88 -32.08 8.39 22.42
N ARG A 89 -32.15 9.61 21.89
CA ARG A 89 -32.20 9.87 20.45
C ARG A 89 -30.99 10.67 20.01
N GLU A 90 -30.40 10.26 18.91
CA GLU A 90 -29.28 10.91 18.26
C GLU A 90 -29.69 11.30 16.83
N SER A 91 -29.26 12.46 16.37
CA SER A 91 -29.34 12.82 14.96
C SER A 91 -28.03 13.44 14.48
N ASN A 92 -27.63 13.04 13.27
CA ASN A 92 -26.51 13.58 12.53
C ASN A 92 -27.04 14.14 11.21
N GLU A 93 -26.86 15.43 10.99
CA GLU A 93 -27.22 16.10 9.74
C GLU A 93 -25.97 16.68 9.09
N THR A 94 -25.74 16.38 7.82
CA THR A 94 -24.63 16.94 7.03
C THR A 94 -25.17 17.76 5.86
N LYS A 95 -24.67 18.98 5.68
CA LYS A 95 -25.05 19.95 4.65
C LYS A 95 -23.84 20.54 3.95
N SER A 96 -23.99 20.88 2.67
CA SER A 96 -23.09 21.78 1.94
C SER A 96 -23.93 22.92 1.36
N GLY A 97 -23.68 24.14 1.83
CA GLY A 97 -24.58 25.28 1.57
C GLY A 97 -26.02 24.98 2.03
N ASP A 98 -26.98 25.17 1.13
CA ASP A 98 -28.40 24.90 1.39
C ASP A 98 -28.84 23.46 1.09
N THR A 99 -27.93 22.59 0.65
CA THR A 99 -28.26 21.20 0.24
C THR A 99 -28.00 20.22 1.39
N TYR A 100 -29.02 19.43 1.74
CA TYR A 100 -28.89 18.32 2.69
C TYR A 100 -28.29 17.10 1.99
N HIS A 101 -27.18 16.57 2.50
CA HIS A 101 -26.55 15.36 1.94
C HIS A 101 -26.99 14.10 2.68
N THR A 102 -27.02 14.15 4.00
CA THR A 102 -27.35 13.00 4.83
C THR A 102 -28.03 13.46 6.11
N LYS A 103 -29.16 12.86 6.44
CA LYS A 103 -29.74 12.92 7.79
C LYS A 103 -29.89 11.50 8.30
N VAL A 104 -29.20 11.21 9.39
CA VAL A 104 -29.32 9.95 10.14
C VAL A 104 -29.92 10.28 11.49
N GLN A 105 -31.02 9.64 11.85
CA GLN A 105 -31.61 9.72 13.17
C GLN A 105 -31.68 8.32 13.76
N THR A 106 -31.15 8.16 14.97
CA THR A 106 -31.10 6.89 15.69
C THR A 106 -31.79 7.06 17.03
N THR A 107 -32.70 6.16 17.38
CA THR A 107 -33.33 6.10 18.71
C THR A 107 -32.97 4.78 19.34
N GLN A 108 -32.26 4.82 20.47
CA GLN A 108 -31.95 3.65 21.29
C GLN A 108 -32.89 3.65 22.50
N ASN A 109 -33.60 2.54 22.69
CA ASN A 109 -34.56 2.32 23.77
C ASN A 109 -34.23 1.02 24.49
N ASN A 110 -34.90 0.79 25.63
CA ASN A 110 -34.78 -0.43 26.41
C ASN A 110 -33.32 -0.75 26.73
N MET A 111 -32.50 0.27 26.98
CA MET A 111 -31.10 0.08 27.35
C MET A 111 -31.05 -0.48 28.77
N THR A 112 -30.48 -1.66 28.94
CA THR A 112 -30.34 -2.32 30.25
C THR A 112 -28.87 -2.59 30.56
N TYR A 113 -28.55 -2.61 31.85
CA TYR A 113 -27.19 -2.81 32.33
C TYR A 113 -27.13 -3.96 33.34
N ASP A 114 -25.97 -4.58 33.47
CA ASP A 114 -25.73 -5.59 34.51
C ASP A 114 -25.37 -4.94 35.85
N GLY A 115 -25.13 -5.78 36.87
CA GLY A 115 -24.75 -5.31 38.21
C GLY A 115 -23.39 -4.59 38.28
N GLN A 116 -22.59 -4.60 37.22
CA GLN A 116 -21.33 -3.85 37.10
C GLN A 116 -21.49 -2.55 36.31
N GLY A 117 -22.70 -2.25 35.83
CA GLY A 117 -22.99 -1.05 35.04
C GLY A 117 -22.62 -1.16 33.56
N ARG A 118 -22.43 -2.38 33.03
CA ARG A 118 -22.11 -2.62 31.62
C ARG A 118 -23.38 -2.76 30.80
N LEU A 119 -23.44 -2.18 29.60
CA LEU A 119 -24.62 -2.22 28.72
C LEU A 119 -24.85 -3.65 28.21
N VAL A 120 -25.98 -4.25 28.59
CA VAL A 120 -26.38 -5.62 28.26
C VAL A 120 -27.26 -5.68 27.03
N ARG A 121 -28.18 -4.74 26.85
CA ARG A 121 -29.16 -4.81 25.74
C ARG A 121 -29.62 -3.42 25.33
N PHE A 122 -29.99 -3.25 24.07
CA PHE A 122 -30.80 -2.13 23.60
C PHE A 122 -31.57 -2.48 22.32
N ASP A 123 -32.68 -1.77 22.09
CA ASP A 123 -33.41 -1.77 20.83
C ASP A 123 -33.20 -0.42 20.13
N GLU A 124 -32.72 -0.46 18.90
CA GLU A 124 -32.41 0.69 18.09
C GLU A 124 -33.33 0.76 16.88
N THR A 125 -33.90 1.94 16.63
CA THR A 125 -34.48 2.27 15.34
C THR A 125 -33.67 3.39 14.71
N SER A 126 -33.38 3.28 13.43
CA SER A 126 -32.73 4.35 12.69
C SER A 126 -33.46 4.69 11.41
N TYR A 127 -33.34 5.95 11.01
CA TYR A 127 -33.79 6.47 9.74
C TYR A 127 -32.62 7.20 9.08
N SER A 128 -32.32 6.85 7.84
CA SER A 128 -31.34 7.52 7.00
C SER A 128 -32.01 7.96 5.70
N THR A 129 -31.75 9.19 5.27
CA THR A 129 -32.23 9.67 3.96
C THR A 129 -31.68 8.87 2.78
N GLN A 130 -30.55 8.18 2.95
CA GLN A 130 -29.91 7.36 1.91
C GLN A 130 -30.23 5.87 2.03
N GLN A 131 -30.33 5.36 3.26
CA GLN A 131 -30.46 3.92 3.53
C GLN A 131 -31.86 3.49 3.96
N GLY A 132 -32.80 4.43 4.10
CA GLY A 132 -34.15 4.16 4.56
C GLY A 132 -34.23 3.91 6.07
N ASN A 133 -35.24 3.15 6.48
CA ASN A 133 -35.44 2.74 7.87
C ASN A 133 -34.65 1.48 8.19
N SER A 134 -34.18 1.40 9.44
CA SER A 134 -33.70 0.14 10.00
C SER A 134 -34.12 -0.03 11.45
N ARG A 135 -34.12 -1.28 11.89
CA ARG A 135 -34.31 -1.68 13.29
C ARG A 135 -33.24 -2.68 13.65
N ARG A 136 -32.72 -2.56 14.86
CA ARG A 136 -31.69 -3.43 15.42
C ARG A 136 -32.03 -3.72 16.88
N ALA A 137 -32.02 -4.97 17.27
CA ALA A 137 -31.97 -5.40 18.67
C ALA A 137 -30.57 -5.97 18.91
N TRP A 138 -29.87 -5.42 19.90
CA TRP A 138 -28.53 -5.84 20.28
C TRP A 138 -28.54 -6.32 21.74
N GLU A 139 -27.85 -7.43 22.01
CA GLU A 139 -27.74 -8.03 23.33
C GLU A 139 -26.37 -8.66 23.54
N ALA A 140 -25.70 -8.32 24.64
CA ALA A 140 -24.51 -8.98 25.15
C ALA A 140 -24.88 -10.09 26.14
N HIS A 141 -24.42 -11.30 25.85
CA HIS A 141 -24.59 -12.50 26.66
C HIS A 141 -23.42 -12.74 27.61
N ALA A 142 -22.25 -12.20 27.29
CA ALA A 142 -21.04 -12.33 28.10
C ALA A 142 -20.12 -11.12 27.90
N PHE A 143 -19.23 -10.90 28.86
CA PHE A 143 -18.23 -9.84 28.85
C PHE A 143 -16.84 -10.41 29.17
N GLY A 144 -15.81 -9.78 28.61
CA GLY A 144 -14.40 -10.04 28.89
C GLY A 144 -13.95 -9.46 30.23
N LEU A 145 -12.66 -9.64 30.52
CA LEU A 145 -12.04 -9.18 31.78
C LEU A 145 -12.00 -7.65 31.90
N MET A 146 -12.01 -6.91 30.79
CA MET A 146 -11.96 -5.44 30.77
C MET A 146 -13.37 -4.81 30.64
N GLY A 147 -14.43 -5.64 30.66
CA GLY A 147 -15.83 -5.19 30.59
C GLY A 147 -16.38 -5.00 29.17
N GLU A 148 -15.63 -5.36 28.14
CA GLU A 148 -16.04 -5.43 26.74
C GLU A 148 -16.97 -6.63 26.49
N PRO A 149 -17.99 -6.52 25.62
CA PRO A 149 -18.83 -7.67 25.26
C PRO A 149 -18.00 -8.78 24.59
N SER A 150 -18.01 -9.98 25.16
CA SER A 150 -17.34 -11.17 24.61
C SER A 150 -18.31 -12.12 23.90
N ARG A 151 -19.62 -11.97 24.09
CA ARG A 151 -20.61 -12.68 23.28
C ARG A 151 -21.80 -11.78 23.06
N VAL A 152 -22.17 -11.54 21.81
CA VAL A 152 -23.28 -10.67 21.42
C VAL A 152 -24.18 -11.34 20.39
N SER A 153 -25.48 -11.09 20.50
CA SER A 153 -26.43 -11.34 19.43
C SER A 153 -26.98 -10.01 18.95
N GLU A 154 -27.17 -9.92 17.65
CA GLU A 154 -27.71 -8.76 16.98
C GLU A 154 -28.74 -9.26 15.98
N SER A 155 -29.95 -8.70 15.99
CA SER A 155 -30.96 -9.02 14.99
C SER A 155 -31.61 -7.74 14.51
N GLY A 156 -32.06 -7.73 13.26
CA GLY A 156 -32.58 -6.50 12.71
C GLY A 156 -33.24 -6.65 11.37
N TRP A 157 -33.65 -5.50 10.86
CA TRP A 157 -34.21 -5.35 9.53
C TRP A 157 -33.82 -3.99 8.98
N SER A 158 -33.45 -3.90 7.70
CA SER A 158 -33.30 -2.62 6.99
C SER A 158 -33.99 -2.67 5.63
N ASP A 159 -34.35 -1.49 5.11
CA ASP A 159 -34.91 -1.36 3.76
C ASP A 159 -33.97 -1.93 2.67
N LEU A 160 -32.65 -1.90 2.91
CA LEU A 160 -31.62 -2.38 1.96
C LEU A 160 -31.28 -3.86 2.08
N GLU A 161 -31.11 -4.36 3.31
CA GLU A 161 -30.57 -5.71 3.56
C GLU A 161 -31.67 -6.73 3.91
N GLY A 162 -32.90 -6.29 4.12
CA GLY A 162 -33.98 -7.13 4.64
C GLY A 162 -33.71 -7.54 6.09
N SER A 163 -34.31 -8.66 6.52
CA SER A 163 -34.13 -9.16 7.89
C SER A 163 -32.80 -9.89 8.03
N TRP A 164 -32.13 -9.68 9.16
CA TRP A 164 -30.86 -10.33 9.47
C TRP A 164 -30.76 -10.72 10.95
N VAL A 165 -29.98 -11.77 11.20
CA VAL A 165 -29.58 -12.20 12.54
C VAL A 165 -28.08 -12.49 12.51
N ARG A 166 -27.35 -11.92 13.45
CA ARG A 166 -25.91 -12.08 13.64
C ARG A 166 -25.66 -12.51 15.08
N GLU A 167 -24.86 -13.54 15.24
CA GLU A 167 -24.29 -13.92 16.53
C GLU A 167 -22.79 -13.76 16.41
N SER A 168 -22.16 -13.12 17.38
CA SER A 168 -20.71 -13.13 17.49
C SER A 168 -20.25 -13.47 18.90
N GLU A 169 -19.18 -14.25 18.98
CA GLU A 169 -18.61 -14.73 20.22
C GLU A 169 -17.10 -14.59 20.14
N THR A 170 -16.55 -13.70 20.95
CA THR A 170 -15.13 -13.64 21.28
C THR A 170 -14.79 -14.74 22.29
N VAL A 171 -14.10 -15.77 21.80
CA VAL A 171 -13.75 -16.98 22.56
C VAL A 171 -12.50 -16.80 23.42
N ALA A 172 -11.59 -15.90 23.01
CA ALA A 172 -10.37 -15.61 23.76
C ALA A 172 -9.93 -14.16 23.57
N LEU A 173 -9.30 -13.59 24.60
CA LEU A 173 -8.73 -12.25 24.63
C LEU A 173 -7.28 -12.33 25.12
N ASP A 174 -6.41 -11.46 24.64
CA ASP A 174 -5.05 -11.34 25.19
C ASP A 174 -5.05 -10.58 26.52
N GLN A 175 -3.87 -10.50 27.15
CA GLN A 175 -3.69 -9.78 28.41
C GLN A 175 -4.01 -8.27 28.35
N PHE A 176 -4.25 -7.73 27.15
CA PHE A 176 -4.61 -6.33 26.90
C PHE A 176 -6.09 -6.17 26.46
N GLY A 177 -6.90 -7.24 26.50
CA GLY A 177 -8.31 -7.20 26.12
C GLY A 177 -8.55 -7.17 24.60
N ARG A 178 -7.57 -7.58 23.78
CA ARG A 178 -7.75 -7.70 22.32
C ARG A 178 -8.25 -9.08 21.97
N SER A 179 -9.28 -9.15 21.11
CA SER A 179 -9.89 -10.41 20.66
C SER A 179 -8.88 -11.30 19.95
N LEU A 180 -8.57 -12.46 20.53
CA LEU A 180 -7.71 -13.51 19.97
C LEU A 180 -8.49 -14.50 19.09
N ILE A 181 -9.73 -14.80 19.45
CA ILE A 181 -10.61 -15.70 18.71
C ILE A 181 -11.99 -15.08 18.69
N SER A 182 -12.59 -14.92 17.51
CA SER A 182 -14.00 -14.51 17.37
C SER A 182 -14.72 -15.37 16.35
N HIS A 183 -15.84 -15.97 16.75
CA HIS A 183 -16.79 -16.57 15.83
C HIS A 183 -17.84 -15.52 15.46
N SER A 184 -18.16 -15.40 14.17
CA SER A 184 -19.32 -14.63 13.71
C SER A 184 -20.16 -15.51 12.80
N LYS A 185 -21.45 -15.60 13.10
CA LYS A 185 -22.42 -16.34 12.31
C LYS A 185 -23.55 -15.39 11.92
N GLY A 186 -23.74 -15.19 10.62
CA GLY A 186 -24.79 -14.35 10.09
C GLY A 186 -25.81 -15.15 9.26
N ARG A 187 -27.08 -14.76 9.35
CA ARG A 187 -28.12 -15.11 8.38
C ARG A 187 -28.74 -13.84 7.85
N ASN A 188 -28.72 -13.67 6.53
CA ASN A 188 -29.48 -12.63 5.84
C ASN A 188 -30.60 -13.31 5.06
N SER A 189 -31.84 -12.83 5.22
CA SER A 189 -32.96 -13.22 4.37
C SER A 189 -33.34 -12.03 3.49
N THR A 190 -32.67 -11.90 2.34
CA THR A 190 -33.18 -11.03 1.28
C THR A 190 -34.40 -11.71 0.65
N SER A 191 -35.42 -10.92 0.35
CA SER A 191 -36.71 -11.39 -0.15
C SER A 191 -36.55 -12.18 -1.47
N GLY A 192 -36.57 -13.51 -1.38
CA GLY A 192 -36.70 -14.42 -2.52
C GLY A 192 -35.42 -15.17 -2.89
N SER A 193 -35.26 -16.35 -2.29
CA SER A 193 -34.33 -17.44 -2.64
C SER A 193 -32.85 -17.22 -2.25
N TYR A 194 -32.31 -18.26 -1.60
CA TYR A 194 -30.95 -18.46 -1.08
C TYR A 194 -30.68 -17.98 0.37
N ASP A 195 -30.79 -18.93 1.30
CA ASP A 195 -30.12 -18.89 2.60
C ASP A 195 -28.59 -18.89 2.35
N THR A 196 -27.96 -17.72 2.36
CA THR A 196 -26.50 -17.64 2.32
C THR A 196 -25.97 -17.69 3.75
N TRP A 197 -25.40 -18.84 4.12
CA TRP A 197 -24.60 -18.98 5.33
C TRP A 197 -23.21 -18.45 5.04
N THR A 198 -22.91 -17.23 5.49
CA THR A 198 -21.53 -16.78 5.61
C THR A 198 -21.01 -17.19 6.98
N SER A 199 -20.33 -18.34 7.04
CA SER A 199 -19.45 -18.64 8.15
C SER A 199 -18.07 -18.09 7.80
N SER A 200 -17.77 -16.86 8.21
CA SER A 200 -16.38 -16.44 8.30
C SER A 200 -15.81 -17.05 9.58
N VAL A 201 -15.26 -18.25 9.46
CA VAL A 201 -14.39 -18.79 10.51
C VAL A 201 -13.07 -18.04 10.36
N LYS A 202 -12.90 -16.96 11.12
CA LYS A 202 -11.56 -16.47 11.43
C LYS A 202 -10.94 -17.43 12.42
N GLU A 203 -10.54 -18.60 11.94
CA GLU A 203 -9.68 -19.47 12.73
C GLU A 203 -8.28 -18.89 12.65
N LYS A 204 -7.73 -18.61 13.82
CA LYS A 204 -6.28 -18.62 14.06
C LYS A 204 -5.52 -17.34 13.69
N GLY A 205 -5.04 -16.69 14.73
CA GLY A 205 -3.60 -16.64 14.95
C GLY A 205 -3.26 -16.93 16.40
N GLU A 206 -2.53 -18.02 16.66
CA GLU A 206 -1.78 -18.12 17.92
C GLU A 206 -0.66 -17.08 17.82
N LEU A 207 -0.91 -15.89 18.35
CA LEU A 207 0.15 -14.92 18.65
C LEU A 207 0.89 -15.44 19.88
N GLY A 208 1.83 -16.33 19.65
CA GLY A 208 2.83 -16.69 20.64
C GLY A 208 3.80 -15.53 20.83
N PHE A 209 4.23 -15.28 22.06
CA PHE A 209 5.38 -14.44 22.32
C PHE A 209 6.45 -15.28 23.00
N ASN A 210 7.69 -15.20 22.53
CA ASN A 210 8.79 -15.81 23.26
C ASN A 210 9.08 -15.03 24.56
N SER A 211 10.03 -15.51 25.37
CA SER A 211 10.42 -14.88 26.64
C SER A 211 10.98 -13.45 26.51
N LEU A 212 11.23 -12.97 25.29
CA LEU A 212 11.67 -11.61 24.98
C LEU A 212 10.52 -10.71 24.47
N GLY A 213 9.28 -11.21 24.42
CA GLY A 213 8.12 -10.45 23.95
C GLY A 213 8.02 -10.33 22.43
N GLN A 214 8.69 -11.21 21.68
CA GLN A 214 8.71 -11.18 20.21
C GLN A 214 7.60 -12.06 19.64
N ALA A 215 6.86 -11.56 18.66
CA ALA A 215 5.71 -12.23 18.08
C ALA A 215 6.13 -13.44 17.21
N THR A 216 5.43 -14.54 17.40
CA THR A 216 5.30 -15.66 16.47
C THR A 216 3.82 -15.76 16.11
N TYR A 217 3.44 -15.74 14.83
CA TYR A 217 2.04 -15.82 14.44
C TYR A 217 1.82 -16.89 13.37
N LYS A 218 0.62 -17.46 13.35
CA LYS A 218 0.17 -18.35 12.27
C LYS A 218 -1.22 -17.94 11.86
N ILE A 219 -1.43 -17.34 10.70
CA ILE A 219 -2.76 -16.91 10.28
C ILE A 219 -3.33 -17.89 9.24
N GLU A 220 -4.47 -18.51 9.55
CA GLU A 220 -5.19 -19.37 8.61
C GLU A 220 -6.45 -18.64 8.13
N PHE A 221 -6.46 -18.09 6.92
CA PHE A 221 -7.69 -17.53 6.36
C PHE A 221 -8.46 -18.61 5.59
N GLY A 222 -9.65 -18.95 6.09
CA GLY A 222 -10.62 -19.78 5.39
C GLY A 222 -11.88 -18.98 5.07
N ASN A 223 -12.08 -18.60 3.80
CA ASN A 223 -13.37 -18.10 3.34
C ASN A 223 -14.16 -19.24 2.70
N ARG A 224 -15.34 -19.53 3.26
CA ARG A 224 -16.28 -20.50 2.69
C ARG A 224 -17.43 -19.77 2.01
N HIS A 225 -17.38 -19.67 0.69
CA HIS A 225 -18.48 -19.13 -0.11
C HIS A 225 -19.27 -20.27 -0.76
N GLY A 226 -20.39 -20.68 -0.15
CA GLY A 226 -21.36 -21.58 -0.77
C GLY A 226 -20.80 -22.95 -1.25
N LEU A 227 -21.55 -23.60 -2.15
CA LEU A 227 -21.46 -25.02 -2.50
C LEU A 227 -20.30 -25.43 -3.44
N GLY A 228 -19.22 -24.65 -3.64
CA GLY A 228 -18.24 -25.09 -4.66
C GLY A 228 -16.86 -24.45 -4.81
N SER A 229 -16.46 -23.41 -4.07
CA SER A 229 -15.07 -22.92 -4.15
C SER A 229 -14.50 -22.61 -2.77
N PHE A 230 -13.29 -23.11 -2.57
CA PHE A 230 -12.50 -22.97 -1.36
C PHE A 230 -11.23 -22.20 -1.71
N THR A 231 -11.17 -20.92 -1.35
CA THR A 231 -9.92 -20.17 -1.37
C THR A 231 -9.30 -20.32 0.01
N GLN A 232 -8.35 -21.25 0.16
CA GLN A 232 -7.54 -21.35 1.37
C GLN A 232 -6.34 -20.42 1.23
N ILE A 233 -6.38 -19.25 1.87
CA ILE A 233 -5.18 -18.46 2.04
C ILE A 233 -4.57 -18.88 3.37
N THR A 234 -3.71 -19.89 3.33
CA THR A 234 -2.88 -20.19 4.50
C THR A 234 -1.66 -19.29 4.40
N GLU A 235 -1.52 -18.38 5.37
CA GLU A 235 -0.31 -17.57 5.55
C GLU A 235 0.36 -18.03 6.85
N SER A 236 1.28 -18.97 6.72
CA SER A 236 2.12 -19.37 7.85
C SER A 236 3.46 -18.64 7.74
N GLY A 237 3.65 -17.63 8.58
CA GLY A 237 4.90 -16.89 8.75
C GLY A 237 5.53 -17.21 10.10
N PHE A 238 6.57 -18.05 10.12
CA PHE A 238 7.33 -18.28 11.35
C PHE A 238 8.62 -17.46 11.31
N ALA A 239 8.79 -16.54 12.26
CA ALA A 239 10.13 -16.12 12.64
C ALA A 239 10.79 -17.28 13.40
N ASP A 240 11.45 -18.19 12.67
CA ASP A 240 12.02 -19.41 13.25
C ASP A 240 13.19 -19.11 14.19
N SER A 241 13.88 -17.97 14.00
CA SER A 241 14.92 -17.54 14.94
C SER A 241 15.18 -16.04 14.95
N TYR A 242 15.57 -15.57 16.13
CA TYR A 242 16.12 -14.24 16.37
C TYR A 242 17.56 -14.39 16.86
N ASP A 243 18.40 -13.39 16.61
CA ASP A 243 19.73 -13.34 17.21
C ASP A 243 19.70 -12.92 18.69
N SER A 244 20.86 -12.91 19.36
CA SER A 244 20.99 -12.55 20.77
C SER A 244 20.54 -11.12 21.12
N GLN A 245 20.34 -10.25 20.13
CA GLN A 245 19.84 -8.88 20.30
C GLN A 245 18.35 -8.76 19.95
N GLY A 246 17.68 -9.88 19.65
CA GLY A 246 16.27 -9.92 19.32
C GLY A 246 15.96 -9.44 17.90
N ARG A 247 16.93 -9.53 16.98
CA ARG A 247 16.74 -9.15 15.57
C ARG A 247 16.39 -10.39 14.74
N LEU A 248 15.56 -10.22 13.71
CA LEU A 248 15.10 -11.31 12.86
C LEU A 248 16.32 -11.98 12.18
N HIS A 249 16.49 -13.29 12.34
CA HIS A 249 17.59 -14.02 11.71
C HIS A 249 17.11 -14.91 10.57
N HIS A 250 16.00 -15.62 10.78
CA HIS A 250 15.36 -16.50 9.79
C HIS A 250 13.84 -16.34 9.86
N ASN A 251 13.18 -16.34 8.70
CA ASN A 251 11.73 -16.29 8.57
C ASN A 251 11.29 -17.14 7.38
N LYS A 252 10.23 -17.93 7.55
CA LYS A 252 9.60 -18.66 6.45
C LYS A 252 8.11 -18.30 6.37
N GLU A 253 7.72 -17.79 5.21
CA GLU A 253 6.36 -17.42 4.86
C GLU A 253 5.87 -18.30 3.71
N THR A 254 4.80 -19.07 3.92
CA THR A 254 4.13 -19.81 2.84
C THR A 254 2.74 -19.23 2.62
N LEU A 255 2.48 -18.86 1.37
CA LEU A 255 1.20 -18.41 0.83
C LEU A 255 0.66 -19.47 -0.12
N ILE A 256 -0.51 -20.01 0.19
CA ILE A 256 -1.23 -20.94 -0.69
C ILE A 256 -2.32 -20.13 -1.43
N LEU A 257 -2.33 -20.20 -2.75
CA LEU A 257 -3.30 -19.59 -3.67
C LEU A 257 -4.07 -20.70 -4.40
N GLU A 258 -5.16 -20.35 -5.10
CA GLU A 258 -6.00 -21.34 -5.80
C GLU A 258 -5.23 -22.13 -6.87
N ASP A 259 -4.27 -21.48 -7.54
CA ASP A 259 -3.55 -22.01 -8.69
C ASP A 259 -2.05 -22.18 -8.45
N SER A 260 -1.55 -21.82 -7.26
CA SER A 260 -0.14 -21.79 -6.96
C SER A 260 0.15 -21.80 -5.46
N THR A 261 1.34 -22.27 -5.09
CA THR A 261 1.91 -22.14 -3.76
C THR A 261 3.16 -21.31 -3.86
N ARG A 262 3.27 -20.27 -3.04
CA ARG A 262 4.43 -19.40 -2.96
C ARG A 262 5.03 -19.49 -1.57
N THR A 263 6.27 -19.90 -1.46
CA THR A 263 7.04 -19.93 -0.20
C THR A 263 8.20 -18.96 -0.31
N THR A 264 8.24 -17.96 0.57
CA THR A 264 9.37 -17.05 0.76
C THR A 264 10.09 -17.46 2.02
N GLU A 265 11.37 -17.78 1.93
CA GLU A 265 12.22 -18.15 3.07
C GLU A 265 13.41 -17.20 3.15
N ILE A 266 13.56 -16.49 4.25
CA ILE A 266 14.75 -15.73 4.61
C ILE A 266 15.68 -16.70 5.31
N ASN A 267 16.65 -17.23 4.58
CA ASN A 267 17.60 -18.24 5.06
C ASN A 267 18.59 -17.69 6.09
N GLY A 268 18.81 -16.37 6.11
CA GLY A 268 19.69 -15.75 7.07
C GLY A 268 19.78 -14.24 6.93
N GLN A 269 19.87 -13.55 8.06
CA GLN A 269 20.21 -12.13 8.14
C GLN A 269 21.39 -11.92 9.08
N THR A 270 22.29 -11.04 8.67
CA THR A 270 23.45 -10.63 9.45
C THR A 270 23.43 -9.12 9.61
N TYR A 271 23.76 -8.66 10.81
CA TYR A 271 23.71 -7.26 11.18
C TYR A 271 25.06 -6.81 11.75
N SER A 272 25.37 -5.54 11.54
CA SER A 272 26.49 -4.88 12.23
C SER A 272 26.19 -4.73 13.73
N PRO A 273 27.20 -4.38 14.56
CA PRO A 273 27.00 -3.98 15.95
C PRO A 273 26.10 -2.74 16.12
N THR A 274 25.98 -1.92 15.07
CA THR A 274 25.13 -0.71 15.02
C THR A 274 23.74 -0.97 14.44
N ASN A 275 23.29 -2.24 14.38
CA ASN A 275 21.98 -2.66 13.87
C ASN A 275 21.73 -2.39 12.39
N GLN A 276 22.78 -2.41 11.57
CA GLN A 276 22.65 -2.25 10.13
C GLN A 276 22.67 -3.62 9.46
N LEU A 277 21.74 -3.89 8.55
CA LEU A 277 21.74 -5.12 7.77
C LEU A 277 23.00 -5.15 6.90
N ILE A 278 23.90 -6.11 7.12
CA ILE A 278 25.15 -6.29 6.35
C ILE A 278 25.06 -7.47 5.38
N GLY A 279 24.10 -8.37 5.58
CA GLY A 279 23.86 -9.48 4.66
C GLY A 279 22.48 -10.07 4.86
N LYS A 280 21.84 -10.46 3.75
CA LYS A 280 20.56 -11.16 3.71
C LYS A 280 20.60 -12.22 2.62
N SER A 281 20.18 -13.43 2.94
CA SER A 281 19.90 -14.48 1.96
C SER A 281 18.43 -14.88 2.04
N SER A 282 17.80 -15.07 0.89
CA SER A 282 16.44 -15.54 0.81
C SER A 282 16.21 -16.41 -0.42
N THR A 283 15.31 -17.37 -0.28
CA THR A 283 14.83 -18.23 -1.37
C THR A 283 13.33 -18.00 -1.53
N LEU A 284 12.90 -17.78 -2.76
CA LEU A 284 11.51 -17.75 -3.16
C LEU A 284 11.23 -18.99 -4.01
N THR A 285 10.33 -19.85 -3.53
CA THR A 285 9.84 -21.02 -4.26
C THR A 285 8.40 -20.80 -4.66
N GLU A 286 8.11 -20.87 -5.95
CA GLU A 286 6.77 -20.85 -6.50
C GLU A 286 6.49 -22.18 -7.19
N THR A 287 5.35 -22.80 -6.89
CA THR A 287 4.88 -24.04 -7.50
C THR A 287 3.49 -23.81 -8.02
N TRP A 288 3.26 -24.03 -9.31
CA TRP A 288 1.95 -23.85 -9.92
C TRP A 288 1.17 -25.16 -9.95
N SER A 289 -0.15 -25.06 -10.03
CA SER A 289 -1.09 -26.19 -10.10
C SER A 289 -0.82 -27.16 -11.25
N ASN A 290 -0.17 -26.70 -12.33
CA ASN A 290 0.22 -27.55 -13.44
C ASN A 290 1.56 -28.30 -13.24
N GLY A 291 2.19 -28.18 -12.06
CA GLY A 291 3.41 -28.91 -11.69
C GLY A 291 4.72 -28.19 -12.01
N GLU A 292 4.69 -27.10 -12.77
CA GLU A 292 5.89 -26.27 -12.97
C GLU A 292 6.28 -25.56 -11.68
N SER A 293 7.57 -25.25 -11.54
CA SER A 293 8.06 -24.51 -10.38
C SER A 293 9.21 -23.57 -10.72
N ARG A 294 9.39 -22.55 -9.89
CA ARG A 294 10.46 -21.57 -9.95
C ARG A 294 11.10 -21.45 -8.58
N MET A 295 12.42 -21.54 -8.53
CA MET A 295 13.19 -21.27 -7.32
C MET A 295 14.10 -20.08 -7.58
N THR A 296 13.99 -19.05 -6.77
CA THR A 296 14.77 -17.82 -6.88
C THR A 296 15.57 -17.61 -5.60
N ASP A 297 16.89 -17.77 -5.69
CA ASP A 297 17.79 -17.42 -4.61
C ASP A 297 18.27 -15.99 -4.76
N GLN A 298 18.15 -15.20 -3.71
CA GLN A 298 18.62 -13.82 -3.63
C GLN A 298 19.60 -13.69 -2.47
N ASN A 299 20.76 -13.11 -2.75
CA ASN A 299 21.74 -12.75 -1.75
C ASN A 299 22.04 -11.27 -1.87
N TRP A 300 21.95 -10.55 -0.76
CA TRP A 300 22.30 -9.15 -0.65
C TRP A 300 23.39 -8.99 0.41
N LYS A 301 24.33 -8.10 0.15
CA LYS A 301 25.40 -7.73 1.08
C LYS A 301 25.61 -6.22 1.05
N GLY A 302 25.69 -5.59 2.22
CA GLY A 302 25.97 -4.17 2.39
C GLY A 302 27.23 -3.92 3.19
N ASN A 303 27.94 -2.84 2.87
CA ASN A 303 29.10 -2.36 3.62
C ASN A 303 28.89 -0.90 4.00
N TYR A 304 29.15 -0.56 5.26
CA TYR A 304 28.90 0.77 5.83
C TYR A 304 30.19 1.42 6.32
N ASP A 305 30.27 2.75 6.19
CA ASP A 305 31.36 3.54 6.75
C ASP A 305 31.21 3.69 8.27
N ASP A 306 32.20 4.29 8.94
CA ASP A 306 32.16 4.51 10.40
C ASP A 306 30.99 5.41 10.85
N GLY A 307 30.42 6.18 9.92
CA GLY A 307 29.22 7.00 10.15
C GLY A 307 27.91 6.25 9.89
N GLY A 308 27.96 4.96 9.57
CA GLY A 308 26.80 4.13 9.27
C GLY A 308 26.19 4.37 7.88
N ARG A 309 26.90 5.00 6.95
CA ARG A 309 26.38 5.21 5.58
C ARG A 309 26.85 4.10 4.66
N LEU A 310 25.98 3.65 3.76
CA LEU A 310 26.28 2.56 2.82
C LEU A 310 27.38 2.99 1.83
N PHE A 311 28.59 2.47 1.94
CA PHE A 311 29.66 2.78 0.98
C PHE A 311 29.74 1.79 -0.18
N GLY A 312 29.01 0.68 -0.10
CA GLY A 312 28.80 -0.23 -1.21
C GLY A 312 27.89 -1.40 -0.87
N PHE A 313 27.29 -1.99 -1.89
CA PHE A 313 26.48 -3.20 -1.77
C PHE A 313 26.61 -4.08 -3.00
N SER A 314 26.24 -5.34 -2.84
CA SER A 314 26.10 -6.30 -3.94
C SER A 314 24.86 -7.14 -3.74
N GLU A 315 24.17 -7.41 -4.82
CA GLU A 315 23.01 -8.28 -4.89
C GLU A 315 23.22 -9.30 -6.01
N THR A 316 22.92 -10.55 -5.73
CA THR A 316 22.90 -11.63 -6.72
C THR A 316 21.56 -12.34 -6.64
N GLN A 317 20.95 -12.57 -7.79
CA GLN A 317 19.72 -13.32 -7.94
C GLN A 317 19.96 -14.48 -8.91
N SER A 318 19.59 -15.69 -8.52
CA SER A 318 19.62 -16.88 -9.38
C SER A 318 18.22 -17.48 -9.41
N SER A 319 17.54 -17.35 -10.55
CA SER A 319 16.22 -17.91 -10.81
C SER A 319 16.36 -19.19 -11.61
N GLN A 320 15.91 -20.32 -11.08
CA GLN A 320 15.84 -21.60 -11.77
C GLN A 320 14.40 -21.96 -12.07
N LEU A 321 14.14 -22.41 -13.29
CA LEU A 321 12.82 -22.84 -13.75
C LEU A 321 12.81 -24.35 -13.92
N PHE A 322 11.71 -24.98 -13.54
CA PHE A 322 11.50 -26.42 -13.67
C PHE A 322 10.18 -26.71 -14.38
N ASN A 323 10.22 -27.66 -15.32
CA ASN A 323 9.04 -28.12 -16.05
C ASN A 323 8.13 -29.01 -15.15
N GLN A 324 7.02 -29.49 -15.71
CA GLN A 324 6.02 -30.30 -15.01
C GLN A 324 6.56 -31.64 -14.48
N GLU A 325 7.64 -32.16 -15.08
CA GLU A 325 8.31 -33.41 -14.68
C GLU A 325 9.45 -33.17 -13.68
N GLY A 326 9.69 -31.91 -13.28
CA GLY A 326 10.81 -31.49 -12.45
C GLY A 326 12.15 -31.39 -13.20
N GLY A 327 12.13 -31.49 -14.53
CA GLY A 327 13.27 -31.24 -15.40
C GLY A 327 13.64 -29.75 -15.42
N PHE A 328 14.92 -29.45 -15.63
CA PHE A 328 15.43 -28.08 -15.67
C PHE A 328 14.94 -27.37 -16.92
N ALA A 329 14.16 -26.30 -16.80
CA ALA A 329 13.64 -25.56 -17.97
C ALA A 329 14.44 -24.30 -18.30
N GLY A 330 15.40 -23.92 -17.46
CA GLY A 330 16.23 -22.73 -17.68
C GLY A 330 16.71 -22.07 -16.39
N ARG A 331 17.68 -21.17 -16.53
CA ARG A 331 18.22 -20.40 -15.41
C ARG A 331 18.56 -18.97 -15.84
N GLU A 332 18.27 -18.04 -14.95
CA GLU A 332 18.69 -16.65 -15.08
C GLU A 332 19.53 -16.27 -13.86
N GLU A 333 20.75 -15.79 -14.09
CA GLU A 333 21.58 -15.18 -13.07
C GLU A 333 21.67 -13.68 -13.30
N LYS A 334 21.31 -12.90 -12.29
CA LYS A 334 21.47 -11.45 -12.26
C LYS A 334 22.44 -11.10 -11.15
N SER A 335 23.40 -10.22 -11.43
CA SER A 335 24.20 -9.60 -10.40
C SER A 335 24.15 -8.10 -10.54
N PHE A 336 24.13 -7.41 -9.41
CA PHE A 336 24.20 -5.98 -9.31
C PHE A 336 25.17 -5.63 -8.18
N SER A 337 26.05 -4.66 -8.39
CA SER A 337 26.89 -4.15 -7.32
C SER A 337 27.11 -2.67 -7.49
N ARG A 338 27.10 -1.96 -6.35
CA ARG A 338 27.49 -0.57 -6.28
C ARG A 338 28.61 -0.43 -5.26
N GLU A 339 29.72 0.14 -5.68
CA GLU A 339 30.94 0.25 -4.87
C GLU A 339 31.42 1.70 -4.81
N SER A 340 32.27 2.00 -3.82
CA SER A 340 32.94 3.30 -3.70
C SER A 340 31.95 4.48 -3.64
N ILE A 341 30.81 4.29 -2.99
CA ILE A 341 29.80 5.34 -2.81
C ILE A 341 30.40 6.45 -1.94
N ARG A 342 30.35 7.68 -2.45
CA ARG A 342 30.82 8.88 -1.74
C ARG A 342 29.67 9.85 -1.56
N TYR A 343 29.65 10.53 -0.42
CA TYR A 343 28.58 11.44 -0.02
C TYR A 343 29.07 12.89 0.08
N ASN A 344 28.19 13.85 -0.16
CA ASN A 344 28.44 15.25 0.19
C ASN A 344 28.17 15.51 1.68
N ARG A 345 28.29 16.76 2.11
CA ARG A 345 28.04 17.17 3.50
C ARG A 345 26.57 17.01 3.92
N ASN A 346 25.65 17.03 2.96
CA ASN A 346 24.21 16.85 3.17
C ASN A 346 23.80 15.37 3.15
N GLY A 347 24.74 14.44 3.02
CA GLY A 347 24.44 13.00 2.97
C GLY A 347 23.94 12.49 1.61
N GLN A 348 23.98 13.31 0.55
CA GLN A 348 23.58 12.91 -0.81
C GLN A 348 24.76 12.25 -1.54
N VAL A 349 24.48 11.28 -2.41
CA VAL A 349 25.50 10.53 -3.16
C VAL A 349 26.13 11.41 -4.23
N ARG A 350 27.45 11.59 -4.21
CA ARG A 350 28.21 12.36 -5.21
C ARG A 350 28.89 11.52 -6.29
N ARG A 351 29.16 10.25 -5.99
CA ARG A 351 29.92 9.36 -6.87
C ARG A 351 29.74 7.90 -6.44
N TYR A 352 29.72 7.00 -7.41
CA TYR A 352 29.82 5.56 -7.19
C TYR A 352 30.35 4.84 -8.43
N LYS A 353 30.66 3.56 -8.29
CA LYS A 353 30.88 2.62 -9.39
C LYS A 353 29.80 1.56 -9.34
N GLU A 354 29.34 1.13 -10.49
CA GLU A 354 28.28 0.15 -10.63
C GLU A 354 28.69 -0.94 -11.61
N LYS A 355 28.25 -2.17 -11.34
CA LYS A 355 28.34 -3.29 -12.26
C LYS A 355 27.04 -4.05 -12.21
N GLN A 356 26.54 -4.40 -13.38
CA GLN A 356 25.37 -5.24 -13.57
C GLN A 356 25.74 -6.34 -14.57
N SER A 357 25.31 -7.56 -14.28
CA SER A 357 25.38 -8.66 -15.22
C SER A 357 24.05 -9.40 -15.29
N THR A 358 23.74 -9.94 -16.46
CA THR A 358 22.65 -10.89 -16.64
C THR A 358 23.13 -12.01 -17.53
N GLN A 359 22.98 -13.25 -17.05
CA GLN A 359 23.31 -14.47 -17.78
C GLN A 359 22.06 -15.34 -17.86
N ILE A 360 21.73 -15.82 -19.06
CA ILE A 360 20.59 -16.70 -19.31
C ILE A 360 21.11 -18.04 -19.85
N PHE A 361 20.65 -19.12 -19.22
CA PHE A 361 20.98 -20.49 -19.56
C PHE A 361 19.72 -21.25 -19.99
N ASP A 362 19.85 -22.04 -21.05
CA ASP A 362 18.82 -22.97 -21.55
C ASP A 362 19.24 -24.43 -21.35
N GLU A 363 18.40 -25.43 -21.58
CA GLU A 363 18.78 -26.85 -21.51
C GLU A 363 19.93 -27.18 -22.49
N PRO A 364 21.01 -27.87 -22.05
CA PRO A 364 21.26 -28.54 -20.76
C PRO A 364 22.15 -27.74 -19.78
N ARG A 365 21.93 -26.42 -19.70
CA ARG A 365 22.71 -25.33 -19.03
C ARG A 365 23.70 -24.60 -19.95
N ASP A 366 23.40 -24.53 -21.25
CA ASP A 366 24.20 -23.75 -22.17
C ASP A 366 23.91 -22.26 -21.97
N LEU A 367 24.96 -21.45 -21.86
CA LEU A 367 24.84 -19.99 -21.79
C LEU A 367 24.40 -19.47 -23.16
N ILE A 368 23.17 -18.97 -23.25
CA ILE A 368 22.59 -18.48 -24.50
C ILE A 368 22.62 -16.95 -24.61
N GLN A 369 22.71 -16.25 -23.49
CA GLN A 369 22.82 -14.79 -23.46
C GLN A 369 23.63 -14.32 -22.26
N GLU A 370 24.52 -13.36 -22.50
CA GLU A 370 25.31 -12.71 -21.46
C GLU A 370 25.41 -11.21 -21.75
N ASN A 371 24.91 -10.40 -20.82
CA ASN A 371 24.99 -8.95 -20.87
C ASN A 371 25.78 -8.46 -19.65
N HIS A 372 26.81 -7.64 -19.90
CA HIS A 372 27.59 -6.99 -18.86
C HIS A 372 27.53 -5.48 -19.05
N GLN A 373 27.13 -4.79 -17.99
CA GLN A 373 27.21 -3.35 -17.90
C GLN A 373 28.06 -2.96 -16.69
N SER A 374 28.93 -1.98 -16.89
CA SER A 374 29.63 -1.33 -15.79
C SER A 374 29.65 0.17 -16.03
N GLY A 375 29.61 0.92 -14.94
CA GLY A 375 29.55 2.38 -14.99
C GLY A 375 30.24 2.99 -13.80
N LYS A 376 30.76 4.19 -13.97
CA LYS A 376 31.22 5.04 -12.89
C LYS A 376 30.49 6.36 -13.04
N ARG A 377 29.56 6.62 -12.13
CA ARG A 377 28.86 7.88 -12.04
C ARG A 377 29.61 8.84 -11.13
N SER A 378 29.93 10.03 -11.60
CA SER A 378 30.63 11.10 -10.88
C SER A 378 29.99 12.45 -11.15
N ASN A 379 30.46 13.48 -10.44
CA ASN A 379 29.94 14.84 -10.56
C ASN A 379 28.41 14.89 -10.41
N ILE A 380 27.88 14.07 -9.49
CA ILE A 380 26.46 14.05 -9.20
C ILE A 380 26.11 15.34 -8.44
N GLU A 381 25.18 16.09 -9.00
CA GLU A 381 24.70 17.38 -8.51
C GLU A 381 23.21 17.31 -8.20
N TYR A 382 22.80 18.04 -7.16
CA TYR A 382 21.41 18.15 -6.74
C TYR A 382 21.06 19.62 -6.60
N ASN A 383 19.80 19.97 -6.78
CA ASN A 383 19.29 21.29 -6.42
C ASN A 383 18.97 21.38 -4.92
N ASP A 384 18.46 22.53 -4.49
CA ASP A 384 18.13 22.81 -3.09
C ASP A 384 16.99 21.92 -2.54
N GLU A 385 16.16 21.37 -3.42
CA GLU A 385 15.09 20.40 -3.09
C GLU A 385 15.57 18.95 -3.07
N SER A 386 16.89 18.71 -3.22
CA SER A 386 17.50 17.38 -3.31
C SER A 386 17.10 16.56 -4.54
N GLN A 387 16.65 17.21 -5.61
CA GLN A 387 16.41 16.57 -6.91
C GLN A 387 17.71 16.45 -7.71
N LEU A 388 17.90 15.34 -8.43
CA LEU A 388 19.09 15.07 -9.23
C LEU A 388 19.16 16.00 -10.44
N MET A 389 20.15 16.90 -10.47
CA MET A 389 20.34 17.90 -11.54
C MET A 389 21.27 17.41 -12.65
N ALA A 390 22.38 16.77 -12.30
CA ALA A 390 23.37 16.39 -13.29
C ALA A 390 24.26 15.24 -12.82
N TYR A 391 24.87 14.53 -13.77
CA TYR A 391 25.99 13.62 -13.52
C TYR A 391 26.79 13.31 -14.79
N ASP A 392 28.04 12.88 -14.60
CA ASP A 392 28.84 12.24 -15.64
C ASP A 392 28.89 10.73 -15.40
N GLU A 393 28.78 9.93 -16.44
CA GLU A 393 28.90 8.48 -16.38
C GLU A 393 29.81 7.93 -17.48
N THR A 394 30.87 7.24 -17.06
CA THR A 394 31.77 6.52 -17.97
C THR A 394 31.67 5.04 -17.69
N GLY A 395 31.65 4.19 -18.72
CA GLY A 395 31.51 2.76 -18.48
C GLY A 395 31.67 1.89 -19.72
N LYS A 396 31.17 0.66 -19.58
CA LYS A 396 31.07 -0.32 -20.65
C LYS A 396 29.65 -0.87 -20.68
N ARG A 397 29.00 -0.86 -21.85
CA ARG A 397 27.66 -1.41 -22.09
C ARG A 397 27.73 -2.27 -23.34
N ASP A 398 27.30 -3.52 -23.25
CA ASP A 398 27.26 -4.48 -24.37
C ASP A 398 28.60 -4.57 -25.13
N GLY A 399 29.69 -4.69 -24.38
CA GLY A 399 31.03 -4.82 -24.98
C GLY A 399 31.70 -3.50 -25.37
N SER A 400 30.99 -2.37 -25.39
CA SER A 400 31.45 -1.09 -25.91
C SER A 400 31.62 -0.05 -24.80
N ASN A 401 32.67 0.78 -24.86
CA ASN A 401 32.79 1.86 -23.89
C ASN A 401 31.78 2.96 -24.18
N TYR A 402 31.38 3.68 -23.14
CA TYR A 402 30.57 4.89 -23.27
C TYR A 402 31.04 5.95 -22.27
N ASP A 403 30.76 7.20 -22.64
CA ASP A 403 30.95 8.39 -21.81
C ASP A 403 29.74 9.29 -22.04
N GLU A 404 29.03 9.65 -20.98
CA GLU A 404 27.78 10.39 -21.06
C GLU A 404 27.65 11.43 -19.92
N HIS A 405 27.13 12.59 -20.28
CA HIS A 405 26.71 13.64 -19.37
C HIS A 405 25.18 13.72 -19.38
N TYR A 406 24.58 13.74 -18.21
CA TYR A 406 23.14 13.94 -18.02
C TYR A 406 22.90 15.27 -17.30
N GLN A 407 21.88 16.01 -17.73
CA GLN A 407 21.45 17.24 -17.09
C GLN A 407 19.92 17.38 -17.14
N ALA A 408 19.27 17.45 -15.98
CA ALA A 408 17.86 17.78 -15.84
C ALA A 408 17.67 19.30 -15.73
N SER A 409 16.55 19.80 -16.26
CA SER A 409 16.24 21.24 -16.32
C SER A 409 14.88 21.60 -15.74
N VAL A 410 13.90 20.69 -15.81
CA VAL A 410 12.54 20.91 -15.30
C VAL A 410 12.10 19.68 -14.51
N PHE A 411 11.44 19.91 -13.38
CA PHE A 411 10.88 18.87 -12.52
C PHE A 411 9.38 19.11 -12.32
N ASN A 412 8.62 18.04 -12.12
CA ASN A 412 7.23 18.13 -11.69
C ASN A 412 7.13 18.31 -10.16
N GLU A 413 5.90 18.42 -9.65
CA GLU A 413 5.63 18.59 -8.21
C GLU A 413 6.08 17.40 -7.33
N ASN A 414 6.27 16.22 -7.92
CA ASN A 414 6.80 15.04 -7.23
C ASN A 414 8.33 14.97 -7.25
N GLY A 415 9.00 15.94 -7.90
CA GLY A 415 10.45 16.00 -8.03
C GLY A 415 11.04 15.09 -9.12
N GLU A 416 10.21 14.62 -10.05
CA GLU A 416 10.62 13.82 -11.20
C GLU A 416 11.07 14.72 -12.34
N ALA A 417 12.16 14.38 -13.03
CA ALA A 417 12.68 15.18 -14.13
C ALA A 417 11.78 15.06 -15.36
N VAL A 418 11.10 16.15 -15.72
CA VAL A 418 10.19 16.25 -16.87
C VAL A 418 10.97 16.56 -18.15
N ASP A 419 12.00 17.40 -18.03
CA ASP A 419 12.87 17.79 -19.13
C ASP A 419 14.35 17.56 -18.77
N TRP A 420 15.06 16.85 -19.64
CA TRP A 420 16.48 16.56 -19.46
C TRP A 420 17.23 16.39 -20.79
N GLU A 421 18.53 16.68 -20.74
CA GLU A 421 19.49 16.48 -21.81
C GLU A 421 20.46 15.34 -21.43
N LYS A 422 20.83 14.51 -22.41
CA LYS A 422 21.91 13.55 -22.29
C LYS A 422 22.82 13.61 -23.51
N VAL A 423 24.08 13.95 -23.30
CA VAL A 423 25.09 14.05 -24.36
C VAL A 423 26.19 13.04 -24.10
N GLY A 424 26.66 12.33 -25.12
CA GLY A 424 27.71 11.35 -24.91
C GLY A 424 28.23 10.70 -26.18
N THR A 425 29.02 9.66 -25.96
CA THR A 425 29.57 8.79 -26.99
C THR A 425 29.45 7.33 -26.55
N ASN A 426 29.25 6.44 -27.51
CA ASN A 426 29.38 5.00 -27.34
C ASN A 426 30.27 4.48 -28.47
N ASP A 427 31.28 3.66 -28.17
CA ASP A 427 32.24 3.20 -29.18
C ASP A 427 31.59 2.46 -30.37
N ALA A 428 30.47 1.77 -30.15
CA ALA A 428 29.75 1.04 -31.19
C ALA A 428 28.70 1.87 -31.93
N LEU A 429 28.08 2.85 -31.25
CA LEU A 429 26.99 3.64 -31.82
C LEU A 429 27.45 5.03 -32.30
N GLY A 430 28.60 5.51 -31.84
CA GLY A 430 29.09 6.86 -32.08
C GLY A 430 28.54 7.90 -31.08
N PRO A 431 28.68 9.20 -31.38
CA PRO A 431 28.16 10.27 -30.55
C PRO A 431 26.64 10.30 -30.56
N TYR A 432 26.07 10.74 -29.44
CA TYR A 432 24.65 10.99 -29.31
C TYR A 432 24.40 12.23 -28.44
N HIS A 433 23.27 12.88 -28.68
CA HIS A 433 22.77 14.02 -27.94
C HIS A 433 21.26 13.86 -27.92
N LEU A 434 20.66 13.64 -26.77
CA LEU A 434 19.23 13.42 -26.63
C LEU A 434 18.64 14.47 -25.69
N ASN A 435 17.58 15.13 -26.11
CA ASN A 435 16.76 15.99 -25.27
C ASN A 435 15.40 15.33 -25.11
N GLN A 436 15.05 14.95 -23.89
CA GLN A 436 13.71 14.52 -23.54
C GLN A 436 12.95 15.65 -22.88
N TYR A 437 11.69 15.84 -23.24
CA TYR A 437 10.82 16.86 -22.67
C TYR A 437 9.36 16.41 -22.67
N ASN A 438 8.51 17.15 -21.94
CA ASN A 438 7.08 16.81 -21.75
C ASN A 438 6.87 15.40 -21.17
N SER A 439 7.73 14.98 -20.23
CA SER A 439 7.58 13.66 -19.62
C SER A 439 6.39 13.63 -18.65
N GLU A 440 5.51 12.65 -18.80
CA GLU A 440 4.41 12.35 -17.86
C GLU A 440 4.68 11.03 -17.15
N PHE A 441 4.15 10.92 -15.93
CA PHE A 441 4.36 9.77 -15.06
C PHE A 441 3.02 9.28 -14.50
N ASP A 442 2.92 7.97 -14.28
CA ASP A 442 1.79 7.40 -13.57
C ASP A 442 1.91 7.57 -12.03
N GLU A 443 0.90 7.11 -11.31
CA GLU A 443 0.87 7.16 -9.82
C GLU A 443 2.01 6.39 -9.13
N HIS A 444 2.75 5.55 -9.87
CA HIS A 444 3.90 4.78 -9.39
C HIS A 444 5.24 5.41 -9.80
N GLY A 445 5.23 6.58 -10.44
CA GLY A 445 6.41 7.29 -10.93
C GLY A 445 7.05 6.67 -12.17
N ARG A 446 6.28 5.92 -12.97
CA ARG A 446 6.75 5.32 -14.24
C ARG A 446 6.36 6.22 -15.40
N LEU A 447 7.28 6.39 -16.36
CA LEU A 447 7.05 7.21 -17.56
C LEU A 447 5.88 6.67 -18.40
N THR A 448 4.88 7.51 -18.68
CA THR A 448 3.75 7.15 -19.56
C THR A 448 3.86 7.78 -20.93
N ASP A 449 4.39 9.02 -20.97
CA ASP A 449 4.45 9.85 -22.16
C ASP A 449 5.73 10.69 -22.14
N PHE A 450 6.36 10.91 -23.29
CA PHE A 450 7.48 11.85 -23.42
C PHE A 450 7.82 12.14 -24.88
N ASP A 451 8.49 13.25 -25.14
CA ASP A 451 9.06 13.61 -26.44
C ASP A 451 10.59 13.53 -26.39
N VAL A 452 11.22 13.10 -27.48
CA VAL A 452 12.67 13.03 -27.63
C VAL A 452 13.10 13.71 -28.93
N THR A 453 14.11 14.56 -28.84
CA THR A 453 14.81 15.12 -30.01
C THR A 453 16.32 14.95 -29.89
N GLY A 454 17.03 15.00 -31.01
CA GLY A 454 18.48 15.12 -31.03
C GLY A 454 19.13 14.18 -32.04
N ILE A 455 20.23 13.55 -31.66
CA ILE A 455 21.03 12.64 -32.48
C ILE A 455 21.25 11.35 -31.71
N GLN A 456 20.93 10.21 -32.31
CA GLN A 456 21.23 8.88 -31.80
C GLN A 456 21.91 8.06 -32.88
N SER A 457 23.05 7.46 -32.54
CA SER A 457 23.84 6.67 -33.49
C SER A 457 24.22 7.43 -34.78
N GLY A 458 24.51 8.73 -34.64
CA GLY A 458 24.78 9.63 -35.77
C GLY A 458 23.56 10.03 -36.63
N GLN A 459 22.36 9.57 -36.29
CA GLN A 459 21.12 9.88 -37.01
C GLN A 459 20.25 10.86 -36.22
N PRO A 460 19.59 11.83 -36.86
CA PRO A 460 18.63 12.69 -36.17
C PRO A 460 17.46 11.84 -35.64
N VAL A 461 17.06 12.12 -34.41
CA VAL A 461 15.89 11.52 -33.78
C VAL A 461 14.93 12.63 -33.43
N LYS A 462 13.67 12.46 -33.82
CA LYS A 462 12.54 13.25 -33.34
C LYS A 462 11.37 12.30 -33.19
N LYS A 463 10.98 12.01 -31.96
CA LYS A 463 9.90 11.07 -31.67
C LYS A 463 9.13 11.46 -30.42
N SER A 464 7.93 10.94 -30.34
CA SER A 464 7.01 11.07 -29.23
C SER A 464 6.55 9.67 -28.87
N VAL A 465 6.72 9.32 -27.60
CA VAL A 465 6.19 8.08 -27.04
C VAL A 465 4.97 8.43 -26.22
N ARG A 466 3.88 7.68 -26.43
CA ARG A 466 2.61 7.88 -25.75
C ARG A 466 2.01 6.54 -25.33
N ASP A 467 1.09 6.62 -24.37
CA ASP A 467 0.25 5.50 -23.95
C ASP A 467 1.07 4.26 -23.52
N ILE A 468 2.16 4.47 -22.76
CA ILE A 468 2.92 3.35 -22.19
C ILE A 468 2.07 2.71 -21.09
N ASP A 469 1.68 1.46 -21.30
CA ASP A 469 1.00 0.66 -20.29
C ASP A 469 1.97 -0.37 -19.70
N TYR A 470 1.85 -0.58 -18.38
CA TYR A 470 2.70 -1.49 -17.64
C TYR A 470 1.87 -2.59 -17.01
N ASN A 471 2.34 -3.84 -17.12
CA ASN A 471 1.76 -4.93 -16.38
C ASN A 471 2.01 -4.78 -14.85
N ILE A 472 1.40 -5.65 -14.05
CA ILE A 472 1.53 -5.66 -12.59
C ILE A 472 2.97 -5.86 -12.08
N LYS A 473 3.89 -6.32 -12.94
CA LYS A 473 5.32 -6.49 -12.64
C LYS A 473 6.15 -5.29 -13.09
N GLY A 474 5.53 -4.22 -13.60
CA GLY A 474 6.19 -3.02 -14.10
C GLY A 474 6.86 -3.19 -15.45
N GLN A 475 6.47 -4.19 -16.24
CA GLN A 475 7.00 -4.42 -17.59
C GLN A 475 6.09 -3.75 -18.62
N ILE A 476 6.67 -3.15 -19.67
CA ILE A 476 5.91 -2.47 -20.73
C ILE A 476 5.08 -3.49 -21.50
N GLN A 477 3.76 -3.41 -21.40
CA GLN A 477 2.81 -4.25 -22.10
C GLN A 477 2.43 -3.64 -23.45
N THR A 478 2.17 -2.34 -23.49
CA THR A 478 1.93 -1.61 -24.74
C THR A 478 2.70 -0.30 -24.75
N ARG A 479 3.12 0.13 -25.93
CA ARG A 479 3.61 1.50 -26.16
C ARG A 479 3.31 1.95 -27.58
N ARG A 480 3.01 3.23 -27.74
CA ARG A 480 2.92 3.87 -29.05
C ARG A 480 4.06 4.86 -29.23
N GLU A 481 4.68 4.84 -30.39
CA GLU A 481 5.78 5.72 -30.75
C GLU A 481 5.50 6.29 -32.14
N PHE A 482 5.53 7.61 -32.28
CA PHE A 482 5.50 8.25 -33.59
C PHE A 482 6.68 9.19 -33.71
N GLY A 483 7.23 9.29 -34.91
CA GLY A 483 8.44 10.08 -35.10
C GLY A 483 8.81 10.29 -36.55
N GLU A 484 9.98 10.86 -36.73
CA GLU A 484 10.59 11.16 -38.02
C GLU A 484 11.98 10.52 -38.06
N THR A 485 12.24 9.78 -39.14
CA THR A 485 13.55 9.26 -39.50
C THR A 485 13.98 9.85 -40.84
N ASP A 486 15.22 9.59 -41.26
CA ASP A 486 15.69 9.92 -42.62
C ASP A 486 14.84 9.28 -43.73
N LEU A 487 14.11 8.20 -43.41
CA LEU A 487 13.19 7.55 -44.34
C LEU A 487 11.81 8.22 -44.38
N GLY A 488 11.48 9.08 -43.42
CA GLY A 488 10.24 9.84 -43.27
C GLY A 488 9.51 9.57 -41.94
N LEU A 489 8.24 9.96 -41.88
CA LEU A 489 7.40 9.82 -40.69
C LEU A 489 7.01 8.36 -40.45
N TYR A 490 6.91 7.97 -39.18
CA TYR A 490 6.38 6.68 -38.76
C TYR A 490 5.44 6.81 -37.56
N ASP A 491 4.53 5.85 -37.44
CA ASP A 491 3.68 5.61 -36.27
C ASP A 491 3.70 4.11 -35.98
N LYS A 492 4.17 3.73 -34.80
CA LYS A 492 4.47 2.37 -34.37
C LYS A 492 3.74 2.10 -33.07
N THR A 493 3.04 0.98 -33.02
CA THR A 493 2.50 0.39 -31.79
C THR A 493 3.21 -0.93 -31.52
N GLU A 494 3.72 -1.09 -30.31
CA GLU A 494 4.34 -2.32 -29.84
C GLU A 494 3.54 -2.90 -28.69
N ILE A 495 3.26 -4.20 -28.78
CA ILE A 495 2.57 -4.98 -27.76
C ILE A 495 3.45 -6.15 -27.37
N ASN A 496 3.73 -6.26 -26.07
CA ASN A 496 4.53 -7.30 -25.47
C ASN A 496 3.65 -8.21 -24.62
N GLU A 497 3.67 -9.50 -24.94
CA GLU A 497 3.03 -10.54 -24.15
C GLU A 497 4.11 -11.29 -23.37
N TYR A 498 3.93 -11.30 -22.05
CA TYR A 498 4.81 -12.03 -21.16
C TYR A 498 4.14 -13.31 -20.71
N ASP A 499 4.92 -14.38 -20.60
CA ASP A 499 4.44 -15.59 -19.94
C ASP A 499 4.24 -15.33 -18.43
N ARG A 500 3.65 -16.30 -17.74
CA ARG A 500 3.43 -16.22 -16.28
C ARG A 500 4.73 -16.04 -15.47
N PHE A 501 5.88 -16.42 -16.03
CA PHE A 501 7.19 -16.23 -15.41
C PHE A 501 7.70 -14.79 -15.56
N GLY A 502 7.09 -13.99 -16.44
CA GLY A 502 7.51 -12.62 -16.77
C GLY A 502 8.54 -12.58 -17.90
N ARG A 503 8.71 -13.67 -18.66
CA ARG A 503 9.57 -13.75 -19.84
C ARG A 503 8.76 -13.30 -21.06
N LEU A 504 9.38 -12.51 -21.95
CA LEU A 504 8.72 -12.04 -23.17
C LEU A 504 8.48 -13.23 -24.10
N GLN A 505 7.22 -13.56 -24.36
CA GLN A 505 6.80 -14.69 -25.19
C GLN A 505 6.50 -14.25 -26.62
N HIS A 506 5.70 -13.20 -26.77
CA HIS A 506 5.39 -12.60 -28.06
C HIS A 506 5.65 -11.10 -28.02
N GLN A 507 6.24 -10.60 -29.09
CA GLN A 507 6.30 -9.18 -29.36
C GLN A 507 5.62 -8.96 -30.71
N SER A 508 4.57 -8.15 -30.72
CA SER A 508 3.95 -7.70 -31.95
C SER A 508 4.22 -6.21 -32.13
N GLU A 509 4.54 -5.85 -33.37
CA GLU A 509 4.78 -4.49 -33.76
C GLU A 509 3.94 -4.20 -35.01
N SER A 510 3.16 -3.14 -34.98
CA SER A 510 2.35 -2.71 -36.13
C SER A 510 2.42 -1.22 -36.28
N GLY A 511 2.28 -0.72 -37.51
CA GLY A 511 2.45 0.69 -37.74
C GLY A 511 2.32 1.10 -39.19
N VAL A 512 2.60 2.37 -39.43
CA VAL A 512 2.73 2.96 -40.76
C VAL A 512 4.10 3.61 -40.83
N ASP A 513 4.85 3.28 -41.87
CA ASP A 513 6.09 3.94 -42.23
C ASP A 513 6.03 4.41 -43.70
N THR A 514 7.18 4.76 -44.26
CA THR A 514 7.28 5.26 -45.63
C THR A 514 7.16 4.19 -46.71
N GLN A 515 7.21 2.92 -46.34
CA GLN A 515 6.90 1.77 -47.20
C GLN A 515 5.42 1.34 -47.09
N GLY A 516 4.68 1.90 -46.12
CA GLY A 516 3.25 1.71 -45.94
C GLY A 516 2.91 1.11 -44.58
N THR A 517 1.77 0.42 -44.49
CA THR A 517 1.40 -0.28 -43.27
C THR A 517 2.21 -1.55 -43.12
N TYR A 518 2.75 -1.78 -41.92
CA TYR A 518 3.46 -3.01 -41.59
C TYR A 518 2.89 -3.64 -40.32
N SER A 519 3.07 -4.94 -40.21
CA SER A 519 2.82 -5.72 -39.01
C SER A 519 3.86 -6.82 -38.95
N SER A 520 4.54 -6.94 -37.82
CA SER A 520 5.49 -8.00 -37.53
C SER A 520 5.12 -8.65 -36.20
N GLN A 521 5.35 -9.96 -36.11
CA GLN A 521 5.25 -10.70 -34.88
C GLN A 521 6.54 -11.48 -34.71
N THR A 522 7.20 -11.26 -33.59
CA THR A 522 8.37 -12.02 -33.17
C THR A 522 7.96 -12.91 -32.02
N GLN A 523 7.93 -14.21 -32.26
CA GLN A 523 7.87 -15.19 -31.19
C GLN A 523 9.30 -15.39 -30.67
N LYS A 524 9.54 -15.05 -29.41
CA LYS A 524 10.79 -15.43 -28.76
C LYS A 524 10.55 -16.81 -28.16
N TYR A 525 11.08 -17.84 -28.83
CA TYR A 525 11.11 -19.18 -28.27
C TYR A 525 11.94 -19.09 -26.99
N VAL A 526 11.28 -19.34 -25.85
CA VAL A 526 11.91 -19.62 -24.57
C VAL A 526 11.44 -20.98 -24.13
#